data_AF-A0A945UFX7-F1
#
_entry.id   AF-A0A945UFX7-F1
#
_cell.length_a   1.000
_cell.length_b   1.000
_cell.length_c   1.000
_cell.angle_alpha   90.00
_cell.angle_beta   90.00
_cell.angle_gamma   90.00
#
_symmetry.space_group_name_H-M   'P 1'
#
loop_
_entity.id
_entity.type
_entity.pdbx_description
1 polymer ?
#
loop_
_entity_poly.entity_id
_entity_poly.type
_entity_poly.pdbx_seq_one_letter_code
_entity_poly.pdbx_strand_id
1 'polypeptide(L)'
;DPIDSSVSTNQGVRLQFNDESGIIYRLSGTGTSGATLRVYLQQLETNAALHAQNPSDVLKPLGLLAASYARIEHYTGLTKPSAII
;
A
#
# COMPACT_ATOMS: atom_id res chain seq x y z
N ASP A 1 -6.67 18.78 -11.16
CA ASP A 1 -7.85 18.04 -11.60
C ASP A 1 -8.22 18.62 -12.96
N PRO A 2 -8.36 17.81 -14.01
CA PRO A 2 -8.63 18.30 -15.36
C PRO A 2 -10.01 18.97 -15.52
N ILE A 3 -10.92 18.83 -14.55
CA ILE A 3 -12.27 19.42 -14.58
C ILE A 3 -12.25 20.86 -14.06
N ASP A 4 -11.51 21.14 -12.99
CA ASP A 4 -11.51 22.44 -12.31
C ASP A 4 -10.11 23.06 -12.12
N SER A 5 -9.06 22.42 -12.63
CA SER A 5 -7.64 22.78 -12.47
C SER A 5 -7.12 22.79 -11.03
N SER A 6 -7.87 22.27 -10.05
CA SER A 6 -7.45 22.21 -8.65
C SER A 6 -6.26 21.28 -8.43
N VAL A 7 -5.40 21.59 -7.47
CA VAL A 7 -4.26 20.73 -7.11
C VAL A 7 -4.46 20.18 -5.70
N SER A 8 -4.62 18.86 -5.61
CA SER A 8 -4.70 18.15 -4.34
C SER A 8 -3.34 17.60 -3.96
N THR A 9 -2.75 18.14 -2.90
CA THR A 9 -1.47 17.64 -2.35
C THR A 9 -1.70 16.48 -1.38
N ASN A 10 -0.63 15.79 -0.96
CA ASN A 10 -0.67 14.73 0.08
C ASN A 10 -1.59 13.53 -0.23
N GLN A 11 -1.71 13.16 -1.50
CA GLN A 11 -2.59 12.05 -1.93
C GLN A 11 -2.04 10.64 -1.62
N GLY A 12 -0.84 10.58 -1.06
CA GLY A 12 -0.16 9.36 -0.65
C GLY A 12 1.32 9.40 -0.98
N VAL A 13 2.08 8.51 -0.35
CA VAL A 13 3.49 8.25 -0.69
C VAL A 13 3.53 7.01 -1.57
N ARG A 14 4.16 7.10 -2.74
CA ARG A 14 4.30 5.99 -3.69
C ARG A 14 5.77 5.59 -3.80
N LEU A 15 6.01 4.28 -3.68
CA LEU A 15 7.27 3.64 -4.02
C LEU A 15 7.02 2.81 -5.29
N GLN A 16 7.82 3.05 -6.32
CA GLN A 16 7.78 2.33 -7.59
C GLN A 16 9.12 1.61 -7.75
N PHE A 17 9.09 0.30 -7.99
CA PHE A 17 10.29 -0.49 -8.22
C PHE A 17 10.50 -0.72 -9.71
N ASN A 18 11.72 -1.13 -10.08
CA ASN A 18 12.12 -1.33 -11.48
C ASN A 18 11.39 -2.51 -12.16
N ASP A 19 10.85 -3.44 -11.38
CA ASP A 19 10.05 -4.58 -11.85
C ASP A 19 8.55 -4.26 -11.96
N GLU A 20 8.21 -2.97 -11.96
CA GLU A 20 6.83 -2.44 -11.99
C GLU A 20 5.98 -2.75 -10.76
N SER A 21 6.55 -3.40 -9.73
CA SER A 21 5.89 -3.51 -8.44
C SER A 21 5.82 -2.16 -7.74
N GLY A 22 4.88 -2.03 -6.81
CA GLY A 22 4.65 -0.76 -6.13
C GLY A 22 4.00 -0.89 -4.77
N ILE A 23 4.32 0.10 -3.92
CA ILE A 23 3.70 0.29 -2.61
C ILE A 23 3.15 1.70 -2.54
N ILE A 24 1.89 1.84 -2.08
CA ILE A 24 1.28 3.15 -1.85
C ILE A 24 0.82 3.23 -0.39
N TYR A 25 1.26 4.27 0.31
CA TYR A 25 0.79 4.59 1.66
C TYR A 25 -0.18 5.77 1.60
N ARG A 26 -1.35 5.62 2.21
CA ARG A 26 -2.32 6.72 2.36
C ARG A 26 -2.78 6.80 3.80
N LEU A 27 -2.67 7.98 4.39
CA LEU A 27 -3.26 8.26 5.69
C LEU A 27 -4.66 8.85 5.47
N SER A 28 -5.65 8.31 6.17
CA SER A 28 -7.04 8.76 6.08
C SER A 28 -7.65 8.93 7.46
N GLY A 29 -8.66 9.81 7.57
CA GLY A 29 -9.42 9.97 8.81
C GLY A 29 -8.62 10.57 9.96
N THR A 30 -7.76 11.56 9.75
CA THR A 30 -6.93 12.19 10.81
C THR A 30 -7.72 13.08 11.79
N GLY A 31 -9.01 12.81 12.00
CA GLY A 31 -9.88 13.52 12.92
C GLY A 31 -9.77 12.99 14.36
N THR A 32 -10.84 13.14 15.14
CA THR A 32 -10.87 12.81 16.57
C THR A 32 -10.85 11.31 16.89
N SER A 33 -11.25 10.43 15.97
CA SER A 33 -11.32 8.97 16.20
C SER A 33 -10.05 8.20 15.81
N GLY A 34 -8.92 8.91 15.63
CA GLY A 34 -7.66 8.30 15.17
C GLY A 34 -7.61 8.12 13.65
N ALA A 35 -6.41 7.84 13.13
CA ALA A 35 -6.16 7.76 11.69
C ALA A 35 -6.07 6.30 11.20
N THR A 36 -6.45 6.08 9.95
CA THR A 36 -6.23 4.81 9.25
C THR A 36 -5.08 4.96 8.25
N LEU A 37 -4.02 4.19 8.46
CA LEU A 37 -2.98 3.96 7.45
C LEU A 37 -3.46 2.85 6.50
N ARG A 38 -3.57 3.19 5.21
CA ARG A 38 -3.86 2.23 4.13
C ARG A 38 -2.59 1.96 3.35
N VAL A 39 -2.29 0.68 3.14
CA VAL A 39 -1.14 0.22 2.36
C VAL A 39 -1.68 -0.55 1.16
N TYR A 40 -1.36 -0.09 -0.04
CA TYR A 40 -1.71 -0.77 -1.29
C TYR A 40 -0.46 -1.40 -1.85
N LEU A 41 -0.58 -2.65 -2.30
CA LEU A 41 0.49 -3.44 -2.87
C LEU A 41 0.12 -3.80 -4.29
N GLN A 42 1.08 -3.72 -5.21
CA GLN A 42 0.90 -4.11 -6.60
C GLN A 42 2.15 -4.83 -7.09
N GLN A 43 1.93 -5.88 -7.88
CA GLN A 43 2.97 -6.57 -8.64
C GLN A 43 2.36 -6.99 -9.99
N LEU A 44 3.05 -6.68 -11.09
CA LEU A 44 2.62 -7.12 -12.42
C LEU A 44 3.01 -8.59 -12.62
N GLU A 45 2.07 -9.40 -13.11
CA GLU A 45 2.33 -10.76 -13.55
C GLU A 45 1.86 -10.93 -15.00
N THR A 46 2.79 -11.17 -15.91
CA THR A 46 2.49 -11.32 -17.35
C THR A 46 2.38 -12.77 -17.78
N ASN A 47 2.86 -13.71 -16.96
CA ASN A 47 2.76 -15.13 -17.23
C ASN A 47 1.39 -15.66 -16.77
N ALA A 48 0.55 -16.01 -17.75
CA ALA A 48 -0.79 -16.55 -17.51
C ALA A 48 -0.81 -17.82 -16.63
N ALA A 49 0.27 -18.62 -16.65
CA ALA A 49 0.37 -19.81 -15.80
C ALA A 49 0.42 -19.47 -14.29
N LEU A 50 0.79 -18.23 -13.94
CA LEU A 50 0.92 -17.76 -12.57
C LEU A 50 -0.33 -17.01 -12.09
N HIS A 51 -1.29 -16.69 -12.97
CA HIS A 51 -2.48 -15.91 -12.61
C HIS A 51 -3.44 -16.62 -11.65
N ALA A 52 -3.36 -17.95 -11.55
CA ALA A 52 -4.19 -18.73 -10.62
C ALA A 52 -3.64 -18.72 -9.17
N GLN A 53 -2.49 -18.09 -8.92
CA GLN A 53 -1.90 -18.00 -7.59
C GLN A 53 -2.75 -17.11 -6.67
N ASN A 54 -2.73 -17.41 -5.38
CA ASN A 54 -3.40 -16.56 -4.40
C ASN A 54 -2.67 -15.21 -4.31
N PRO A 55 -3.35 -14.06 -4.56
CA PRO A 55 -2.71 -12.76 -4.53
C PRO A 55 -2.06 -12.42 -3.18
N SER A 56 -2.64 -12.89 -2.06
CA SER A 56 -2.09 -12.65 -0.72
C SER A 56 -0.74 -13.33 -0.52
N ASP A 57 -0.57 -14.53 -1.09
CA ASP A 57 0.70 -15.26 -1.01
C ASP A 57 1.76 -14.60 -1.89
N VAL A 58 1.40 -14.21 -3.11
CA VAL A 58 2.29 -13.51 -4.05
C VAL A 58 2.75 -12.17 -3.47
N LEU A 59 1.84 -11.38 -2.88
CA LEU A 59 2.14 -10.04 -2.37
C LEU A 59 2.75 -10.04 -0.97
N LYS A 60 2.76 -11.19 -0.26
CA LYS A 60 3.28 -11.28 1.11
C LYS A 60 4.70 -10.73 1.28
N PRO A 61 5.68 -11.06 0.41
CA PRO A 61 7.03 -10.50 0.53
C PRO A 61 7.03 -8.97 0.41
N LEU A 62 6.24 -8.42 -0.52
CA LEU A 62 6.11 -6.98 -0.71
C LEU A 62 5.42 -6.31 0.49
N GLY A 63 4.43 -6.98 1.09
CA GLY A 63 3.77 -6.51 2.31
C GLY A 63 4.71 -6.45 3.53
N LEU A 64 5.59 -7.46 3.68
CA LEU A 64 6.62 -7.45 4.73
C LEU A 64 7.64 -6.33 4.50
N LEU A 65 8.07 -6.14 3.25
CA LEU A 65 8.93 -5.02 2.88
C LEU A 65 8.26 -3.68 3.19
N ALA A 66 6.98 -3.52 2.82
CA ALA A 66 6.21 -2.31 3.07
C ALA A 66 6.09 -1.99 4.56
N ALA A 67 5.83 -3.00 5.39
CA ALA A 67 5.74 -2.84 6.83
C ALA A 67 7.08 -2.45 7.47
N SER A 68 8.16 -3.10 7.04
CA SER A 68 9.52 -2.83 7.51
C SER A 68 10.01 -1.43 7.10
N TYR A 69 9.88 -1.09 5.81
CA TYR A 69 10.37 0.16 5.24
C TYR A 69 9.69 1.39 5.88
N ALA A 70 8.36 1.35 6.05
CA ALA A 70 7.62 2.41 6.71
C ALA A 70 7.67 2.32 8.25
N ARG A 71 8.33 1.30 8.82
CA ARG A 71 8.45 1.04 10.26
C ARG A 71 7.09 1.05 10.96
N ILE A 72 6.09 0.40 10.36
CA ILE A 72 4.68 0.49 10.81
C ILE A 72 4.53 0.08 12.27
N GLU A 73 5.13 -1.04 12.67
CA GLU A 73 5.06 -1.52 14.06
C GLU A 73 5.67 -0.51 15.04
N HIS A 74 6.80 0.11 14.68
CA HIS A 74 7.45 1.11 15.54
C HIS A 74 6.55 2.33 15.81
N TYR A 75 5.82 2.80 14.79
CA TYR A 75 4.98 4.00 14.91
C TYR A 75 3.55 3.72 15.39
N THR A 76 3.04 2.51 15.21
CA THR A 76 1.62 2.19 15.46
C THR A 76 1.40 1.09 16.51
N GLY A 77 2.43 0.31 16.83
CA GLY A 77 2.31 -0.91 17.64
C GLY A 77 1.62 -2.08 16.93
N LEU A 78 1.22 -1.93 15.66
CA LEU A 78 0.54 -2.98 14.91
C LEU A 78 1.54 -3.96 14.29
N THR A 79 1.45 -5.23 14.68
CA THR A 79 2.25 -6.33 14.12
C THR A 79 1.60 -6.98 12.89
N LYS A 80 0.33 -6.66 12.62
CA LYS A 80 -0.44 -7.16 11.47
C LYS A 80 -1.52 -6.14 11.06
N PRO A 81 -1.98 -6.14 9.80
CA PRO A 81 -3.07 -5.27 9.38
C PRO A 81 -4.38 -5.63 10.10
N SER A 82 -5.20 -4.61 10.36
CA SER A 82 -6.54 -4.79 10.95
C SER A 82 -7.55 -5.37 9.94
N ALA A 83 -7.31 -5.18 8.63
CA ALA A 83 -8.12 -5.73 7.54
C ALA A 83 -7.26 -5.93 6.28
N ILE A 84 -7.61 -6.93 5.46
CA ILE A 84 -7.05 -7.21 4.14
C ILE A 84 -8.24 -7.30 3.18
N ILE A 85 -8.14 -6.64 2.02
CA ILE A 85 -9.19 -6.53 0.99
C ILE A 85 -8.64 -7.00 -0.34
#